data_AF-A0A3B0YJP9-F1
#
_entry.id   AF-A0A3B0YJP9-F1
#
_cell.length_a   1.000
_cell.length_b   1.000
_cell.length_c   1.000
_cell.angle_alpha   90.00
_cell.angle_beta   90.00
_cell.angle_gamma   90.00
#
_symmetry.space_group_name_H-M   'P 1'
#
loop_
_entity.id
_entity.type
_entity.pdbx_description
1 polymer ?
#
loop_
_entity_poly.entity_id
_entity_poly.type
_entity_poly.pdbx_seq_one_letter_code
_entity_poly.pdbx_strand_id
1 'polypeptide(L)'
;MKKKSILNVGLIIATLSMGVGSISYAGESIGHKIRDAVTNKHSGYNRHGYNRHGYNRRGYNRHGYNRHGYNRHGYNRHGYNRHGYNRHGRNSRGHYSRGYDSRYNH
;
A
#
# COMPACT_ATOMS: atom_id res chain seq x y z
N MET A 1 14.93 -9.70 63.95
CA MET A 1 14.26 -9.41 62.65
C MET A 1 14.63 -7.99 62.21
N LYS A 2 15.37 -7.81 61.10
CA LYS A 2 15.51 -6.53 60.35
C LYS A 2 16.37 -6.80 59.08
N LYS A 3 15.76 -7.41 58.06
CA LYS A 3 16.34 -7.59 56.71
C LYS A 3 15.32 -7.25 55.61
N LYS A 4 14.52 -6.18 55.80
CA LYS A 4 13.54 -5.73 54.79
C LYS A 4 13.84 -4.33 54.21
N SER A 5 14.89 -3.65 54.68
CA SER A 5 15.11 -2.24 54.34
C SER A 5 16.00 -2.00 53.11
N ILE A 6 16.70 -3.02 52.61
CA ILE A 6 17.70 -2.86 51.53
C ILE A 6 17.09 -3.03 50.14
N LEU A 7 15.96 -3.74 50.02
CA LEU A 7 15.33 -4.06 48.73
C LEU A 7 14.67 -2.85 48.03
N ASN A 8 14.27 -1.81 48.77
CA ASN A 8 13.60 -0.66 48.16
C ASN A 8 14.54 0.42 47.63
N VAL A 9 15.79 0.47 48.09
CA VAL A 9 16.76 1.48 47.64
C VAL A 9 17.40 1.09 46.30
N GLY A 10 17.59 -0.21 46.05
CA GLY A 10 18.15 -0.71 44.80
C GLY A 10 17.27 -0.48 43.57
N LEU A 11 15.94 -0.46 43.72
CA LEU A 11 15.01 -0.29 42.59
C LEU A 11 14.90 1.18 42.13
N ILE A 12 15.14 2.14 43.02
CA ILE A 12 15.04 3.58 42.71
C ILE A 12 16.33 4.12 42.05
N ILE A 13 17.49 3.57 42.39
CA ILE A 13 18.77 4.02 41.81
C ILE A 13 18.91 3.56 40.34
N ALA A 14 18.29 2.45 39.95
CA ALA A 14 18.33 1.94 38.57
C ALA A 14 17.61 2.86 37.57
N THR A 15 16.61 3.63 38.01
CA THR A 15 15.88 4.55 37.11
C THR A 15 16.54 5.93 37.00
N LEU A 16 17.30 6.37 38.01
CA LEU A 16 17.98 7.67 37.99
C LEU A 16 19.35 7.64 37.28
N SER A 17 19.98 6.48 37.18
CA SER A 17 21.26 6.27 36.48
C SER A 17 21.09 5.99 34.98
N MET A 18 19.88 5.64 34.57
CA MET A 18 19.50 5.61 33.17
C MET A 18 19.06 7.01 32.75
N GLY A 19 20.01 7.83 32.30
CA GLY A 19 19.69 9.04 31.54
C GLY A 19 18.62 8.76 30.48
N VAL A 20 17.87 9.78 30.09
CA VAL A 20 16.66 9.77 29.24
C VAL A 20 16.75 8.96 27.91
N GLY A 21 17.91 8.37 27.58
CA GLY A 21 18.14 7.48 26.44
C GLY A 21 17.83 5.99 26.64
N SER A 22 17.41 5.52 27.82
CA SER A 22 17.17 4.08 28.09
C SER A 22 15.87 3.51 27.53
N ILE A 23 15.02 4.30 26.87
CA ILE A 23 13.82 3.79 26.21
C ILE A 23 14.17 3.10 24.86
N SER A 24 15.39 3.24 24.33
CA SER A 24 15.64 2.95 22.92
C SER A 24 16.26 1.59 22.55
N TYR A 25 16.51 0.66 23.47
CA TYR A 25 17.25 -0.58 23.12
C TYR A 25 16.67 -1.86 23.72
N ALA A 26 15.45 -2.22 23.30
CA ALA A 26 14.98 -3.61 23.22
C ALA A 26 13.82 -3.76 22.22
N GLY A 27 13.71 -2.83 21.26
CA GLY A 27 12.53 -2.68 20.40
C GLY A 27 12.62 -3.27 19.00
N GLU A 28 13.76 -3.86 18.60
CA GLU A 28 13.98 -4.20 17.18
C GLU A 28 13.24 -5.46 16.70
N SER A 29 12.78 -6.34 17.59
CA SER A 29 12.00 -7.53 17.20
C SER A 29 10.49 -7.43 17.52
N ILE A 30 10.13 -6.60 18.49
CA ILE A 30 8.73 -6.48 18.98
C ILE A 30 7.97 -5.34 18.26
N GLY A 31 8.70 -4.35 17.74
CA GLY A 31 8.11 -3.19 17.06
C GLY A 31 7.26 -3.51 15.83
N HIS A 32 7.55 -4.59 15.11
CA HIS A 32 6.76 -4.99 13.94
C HIS A 32 5.42 -5.66 14.33
N LYS A 33 5.38 -6.45 15.41
CA LYS A 33 4.14 -7.13 15.84
C LYS A 33 3.17 -6.18 16.53
N ILE A 34 3.67 -5.20 17.30
CA ILE A 34 2.81 -4.21 18.00
C ILE A 34 2.33 -3.12 17.03
N ARG A 35 3.15 -2.70 16.05
CA ARG A 35 2.68 -1.80 14.99
C ARG A 35 1.54 -2.42 14.20
N ASP A 36 1.65 -3.70 13.85
CA ASP A 36 0.58 -4.40 13.14
C ASP A 36 -0.69 -4.59 14.00
N ALA A 37 -0.56 -4.74 15.32
CA ALA A 37 -1.71 -4.89 16.23
C ALA A 37 -2.43 -3.57 16.56
N VAL A 38 -1.72 -2.44 16.65
CA VAL A 38 -2.31 -1.10 16.90
C VAL A 38 -2.75 -0.43 15.60
N THR A 39 -2.08 -0.71 14.49
CA THR A 39 -2.46 -0.23 13.15
C THR A 39 -3.19 -1.29 12.33
N ASN A 40 -3.82 -2.27 12.99
CA ASN A 40 -4.58 -3.38 12.41
C ASN A 40 -5.88 -2.93 11.70
N LYS A 41 -5.76 -1.89 10.87
CA LYS A 41 -6.48 -1.71 9.63
C LYS A 41 -6.05 -2.85 8.72
N HIS A 42 -6.55 -4.05 9.03
CA HIS A 42 -6.67 -5.17 8.10
C HIS A 42 -7.31 -4.59 6.85
N SER A 43 -6.48 -4.18 5.88
CA SER A 43 -6.90 -3.23 4.85
C SER A 43 -7.91 -3.83 3.87
N GLY A 44 -8.43 -5.03 4.15
CA GLY A 44 -9.31 -5.80 3.27
C GLY A 44 -8.56 -6.50 2.14
N TYR A 45 -7.22 -6.56 2.18
CA TYR A 45 -6.35 -7.16 1.16
C TYR A 45 -5.64 -8.42 1.68
N ASN A 46 -5.48 -9.42 0.81
CA ASN A 46 -4.76 -10.67 1.07
C ASN A 46 -3.23 -10.49 1.08
N ARG A 47 -2.47 -11.56 1.34
CA ARG A 47 -0.99 -11.57 1.32
C ARG A 47 -0.37 -11.08 0.01
N HIS A 48 -1.10 -11.17 -1.10
CA HIS A 48 -0.67 -10.67 -2.40
C HIS A 48 -1.11 -9.21 -2.67
N GLY A 49 -1.72 -8.54 -1.70
CA GLY A 49 -2.17 -7.16 -1.82
C GLY A 49 -3.47 -6.95 -2.59
N TYR A 50 -4.31 -7.99 -2.76
CA TYR A 50 -5.61 -7.94 -3.46
C TYR A 50 -6.78 -8.11 -2.49
N ASN A 51 -7.86 -7.36 -2.70
CA ASN A 51 -9.07 -7.45 -1.89
C ASN A 51 -9.88 -8.71 -2.18
N ARG A 52 -10.99 -8.91 -1.45
CA ARG A 52 -11.93 -10.03 -1.68
C ARG A 52 -12.46 -10.11 -3.12
N HIS A 53 -12.45 -8.99 -3.85
CA HIS A 53 -12.87 -8.94 -5.26
C HIS A 53 -11.69 -9.11 -6.24
N GLY A 54 -10.48 -9.39 -5.75
CA GLY A 54 -9.30 -9.60 -6.59
C GLY A 54 -8.65 -8.32 -7.12
N TYR A 55 -8.93 -7.14 -6.54
CA TYR A 55 -8.33 -5.87 -6.93
C TYR A 55 -7.32 -5.38 -5.90
N ASN A 56 -6.19 -4.83 -6.35
CA ASN A 56 -5.18 -4.24 -5.49
C ASN A 56 -5.64 -2.90 -4.89
N ARG A 57 -4.80 -2.31 -4.02
CA ARG A 57 -5.06 -1.00 -3.39
C ARG A 57 -5.32 0.13 -4.39
N ARG A 58 -4.84 -0.01 -5.63
CA ARG A 58 -5.03 0.96 -6.72
C ARG A 58 -6.26 0.63 -7.58
N GLY A 59 -7.06 -0.38 -7.22
CA GLY A 59 -8.27 -0.76 -7.93
C GLY A 59 -8.06 -1.62 -9.19
N TYR A 60 -6.90 -2.24 -9.36
CA TYR A 60 -6.57 -3.08 -10.53
C TYR A 60 -6.45 -4.56 -10.14
N ASN A 61 -6.96 -5.45 -10.99
CA ASN A 61 -6.83 -6.89 -10.82
C ASN A 61 -5.40 -7.36 -11.11
N ARG A 62 -5.15 -8.67 -10.95
CA ARG A 62 -3.85 -9.30 -11.22
C ARG A 62 -3.34 -9.09 -12.65
N HIS A 63 -4.24 -8.86 -13.61
CA HIS A 63 -3.91 -8.58 -15.01
C HIS A 63 -3.73 -7.08 -15.29
N GLY A 64 -3.80 -6.22 -14.26
CA GLY A 64 -3.61 -4.78 -14.42
C GLY A 64 -4.85 -4.03 -14.92
N TYR A 65 -6.04 -4.61 -14.88
CA TYR A 65 -7.29 -3.98 -15.31
C TYR A 65 -8.19 -3.62 -14.13
N ASN A 66 -8.84 -2.46 -14.20
CA ASN A 66 -9.80 -2.01 -13.21
C ASN A 66 -11.13 -2.77 -13.31
N ARG A 67 -12.09 -2.45 -12.43
CA ARG A 67 -13.43 -3.05 -12.42
C ARG A 67 -14.21 -2.88 -13.73
N HIS A 68 -13.86 -1.89 -14.53
CA HIS A 68 -14.47 -1.62 -15.84
C HIS A 68 -13.70 -2.30 -16.99
N GLY A 69 -12.66 -3.08 -16.70
CA GLY A 69 -11.86 -3.77 -17.72
C GLY A 69 -10.81 -2.90 -18.41
N TYR A 70 -10.45 -1.73 -17.86
CA TYR A 70 -9.44 -0.83 -18.42
C TYR A 70 -8.16 -0.83 -17.59
N ASN A 71 -7.01 -0.80 -18.26
CA ASN A 71 -5.70 -0.69 -17.63
C ASN A 71 -5.44 0.72 -17.11
N ARG A 72 -4.26 0.94 -16.51
CA ARG A 72 -3.84 2.25 -15.98
C ARG A 72 -3.80 3.37 -17.02
N HIS A 73 -3.66 3.02 -18.29
CA HIS A 73 -3.65 3.96 -19.40
C HIS A 73 -5.06 4.18 -19.99
N GLY A 74 -6.10 3.58 -19.40
CA GLY A 74 -7.47 3.73 -19.88
C GLY A 74 -7.84 2.85 -21.06
N TYR A 75 -7.05 1.82 -21.39
CA TYR A 75 -7.32 0.89 -22.50
C TYR A 75 -7.76 -0.48 -22.00
N ASN A 76 -8.72 -1.09 -22.70
CA ASN A 76 -9.19 -2.44 -22.43
C ASN A 76 -8.17 -3.49 -22.93
N ARG A 77 -8.50 -4.77 -22.73
CA ARG A 77 -7.67 -5.90 -23.18
C ARG A 77 -7.42 -5.92 -24.69
N HIS A 78 -8.30 -5.31 -25.47
CA HIS A 78 -8.17 -5.19 -26.93
C HIS A 78 -7.43 -3.93 -27.36
N GLY A 79 -6.91 -3.13 -26.42
CA GLY A 79 -6.16 -1.91 -26.72
C GLY A 79 -7.03 -0.69 -27.05
N TYR A 80 -8.32 -0.70 -26.76
CA TYR A 80 -9.25 0.41 -27.01
C TYR A 80 -9.67 1.11 -25.72
N ASN A 81 -9.78 2.43 -25.77
CA ASN A 81 -10.26 3.24 -24.66
C ASN A 81 -11.79 3.14 -24.51
N ARG A 82 -12.35 3.83 -23.51
CA ARG A 82 -13.80 3.87 -23.25
C ARG A 82 -14.64 4.39 -24.42
N HIS A 83 -14.02 5.14 -25.34
CA HIS A 83 -14.65 5.69 -26.54
C HIS A 83 -14.49 4.77 -27.75
N GLY A 84 -13.84 3.61 -27.60
CA GLY A 84 -13.62 2.66 -28.68
C GLY A 84 -12.44 2.98 -29.60
N TYR A 85 -11.51 3.85 -29.17
CA TYR A 85 -10.32 4.22 -29.95
C TYR A 85 -9.03 3.67 -29.32
N ASN A 86 -8.10 3.23 -30.17
CA ASN A 86 -6.80 2.75 -29.75
C ASN A 86 -5.84 3.90 -29.42
N ARG A 87 -4.60 3.58 -29.07
CA ARG A 87 -3.54 4.57 -28.77
C ARG A 87 -3.22 5.50 -29.94
N HIS A 88 -3.50 5.08 -31.16
CA HIS A 88 -3.35 5.86 -32.39
C HIS A 88 -4.63 6.61 -32.76
N GLY A 89 -5.60 6.72 -31.84
CA GLY A 89 -6.85 7.41 -32.06
C GLY A 89 -7.78 6.73 -33.06
N ARG A 90 -7.54 5.46 -33.46
CA ARG A 90 -8.36 4.72 -34.43
C ARG A 90 -9.31 3.74 -33.76
N ASN A 91 -10.55 3.66 -34.24
CA ASN A 91 -11.51 2.65 -33.79
C ASN A 91 -11.29 1.30 -34.47
N SER A 92 -12.09 0.30 -34.12
CA SER A 92 -12.01 -1.05 -34.70
C SER A 92 -12.29 -1.10 -36.21
N ARG A 93 -12.87 -0.05 -36.78
CA ARG A 93 -13.11 0.12 -38.22
C ARG A 93 -12.04 0.97 -38.91
N GLY A 94 -11.01 1.41 -38.18
CA GLY A 94 -9.94 2.27 -38.69
C GLY A 94 -10.24 3.76 -38.71
N HIS A 95 -11.41 4.22 -38.26
CA HIS A 95 -11.75 5.65 -38.23
C HIS A 95 -11.12 6.36 -37.04
N TYR A 96 -10.66 7.59 -37.27
CA TYR A 96 -10.08 8.44 -36.23
C TYR A 96 -11.13 9.05 -35.30
N SER A 97 -10.74 9.26 -34.04
CA SER A 97 -11.52 10.05 -33.09
C SER A 97 -11.66 11.49 -33.59
N ARG A 98 -12.80 12.13 -33.33
CA ARG A 98 -12.96 13.57 -33.57
C ARG A 98 -11.85 14.30 -32.79
N GLY A 99 -10.99 15.02 -33.52
CA GLY A 99 -9.80 15.70 -32.98
C GLY A 99 -8.46 14.98 -33.21
N TYR A 100 -8.46 13.75 -33.74
CA TYR A 100 -7.24 13.06 -34.17
C TYR A 100 -7.07 13.30 -35.68
N ASP A 101 -6.55 14.48 -36.05
CA ASP A 101 -6.24 14.76 -37.44
C ASP A 101 -5.01 13.93 -37.86
N SER A 102 -5.21 13.01 -38.80
CA SER A 102 -4.15 12.13 -39.32
C SER A 102 -2.99 12.92 -39.98
N ARG A 103 -3.17 14.21 -40.24
CA ARG A 103 -2.18 15.09 -40.87
C ARG A 103 -1.09 15.62 -39.93
N TYR A 104 -1.24 15.46 -38.61
CA TYR A 104 -0.33 16.05 -37.62
C TYR A 104 0.64 15.04 -36.95
N ASN A 105 0.58 13.75 -37.31
CA ASN A 105 1.57 12.75 -36.92
C ASN A 105 2.41 12.38 -38.15
N HIS A 106 3.46 13.15 -38.42
CA HIS A 106 4.56 12.80 -39.31
C HIS A 106 5.87 12.92 -38.56
#